data_AF-A0A3P6TF62-F1
#
_entry.id   AF-A0A3P6TF62-F1
#
_cell.length_a   1.000
_cell.length_b   1.000
_cell.length_c   1.000
_cell.angle_alpha   90.00
_cell.angle_beta   90.00
_cell.angle_gamma   90.00
#
_symmetry.space_group_name_H-M   'P 1'
#
loop_
_entity.id
_entity.type
_entity.pdbx_description
1 polymer ?
#
loop_
_entity_poly.entity_id
_entity_poly.type
_entity_poly.pdbx_seq_one_letter_code
_entity_poly.pdbx_strand_id
1 'polypeptide(L)'
;MMSAMRKEPLAIEELIAKKKELEEAETKPKFLTRAEREALALKKREEQVAKQREAQKVLLEKRKAFIQDAKRAEKERDREREKERKDREREKDMDRERGRRSRSHDREGRRSRSRERRSRSRERRSRSRERRSRSRERRSRSREKRQEMEKSDYNGETKDERETDKDLEKLNEAIRQRYLGGQREKRKRGRRLHERKFIFDWDAGEDTSSDYNKLYQNGM
;
A
#
# COMPACT_ATOMS: atom_id res chain seq x y z
N MET A 1 -41.87 -38.43 45.93
CA MET A 1 -41.66 -36.99 46.16
C MET A 1 -40.19 -36.77 46.43
N MET A 2 -39.43 -36.23 45.47
CA MET A 2 -38.00 -35.94 45.65
C MET A 2 -37.84 -34.60 46.38
N SER A 3 -37.23 -34.65 47.56
CA SER A 3 -36.95 -33.49 48.40
C SER A 3 -35.95 -32.56 47.70
N ALA A 4 -36.36 -31.32 47.46
CA ALA A 4 -35.52 -30.30 46.85
C ALA A 4 -34.44 -29.85 47.84
N MET A 5 -33.17 -30.12 47.51
CA MET A 5 -32.02 -29.60 48.24
C MET A 5 -32.00 -28.06 48.11
N ARG A 6 -32.30 -27.37 49.21
CA ARG A 6 -32.17 -25.92 49.31
C ARG A 6 -30.70 -25.55 49.13
N LYS A 7 -30.38 -24.79 48.08
CA LYS A 7 -29.06 -24.17 47.87
C LYS A 7 -28.93 -22.96 48.78
N GLU A 8 -28.69 -23.21 50.05
CA GLU A 8 -28.20 -22.18 50.98
C GLU A 8 -26.73 -21.87 50.60
N PRO A 9 -26.30 -20.59 50.57
CA PRO A 9 -24.91 -20.27 50.28
C PRO A 9 -24.05 -20.88 51.39
N LEU A 10 -23.12 -21.76 51.00
CA LEU A 10 -22.07 -22.30 51.87
C LEU A 10 -21.50 -21.15 52.72
N ALA A 11 -21.59 -21.27 54.03
CA ALA A 11 -21.12 -20.24 54.95
C ALA A 11 -19.63 -19.97 54.71
N ILE A 12 -19.26 -18.70 54.55
CA ILE A 12 -17.88 -18.24 54.29
C ILE A 12 -16.92 -18.81 55.35
N GLU A 13 -17.40 -18.96 56.58
CA GLU A 13 -16.64 -19.52 57.71
C GLU A 13 -16.29 -21.00 57.52
N GLU A 14 -17.16 -21.81 56.93
CA GLU A 14 -16.88 -23.23 56.65
C GLU A 14 -15.85 -23.41 55.52
N LEU A 15 -15.83 -22.51 54.54
CA LEU A 15 -14.81 -22.51 53.48
C LEU A 15 -13.45 -22.05 54.01
N ILE A 16 -13.43 -21.10 54.93
CA ILE A 16 -12.21 -20.65 55.61
C ILE A 16 -11.70 -21.74 56.54
N ALA A 17 -12.58 -22.40 57.31
CA ALA A 17 -12.21 -23.52 58.17
C ALA A 17 -11.62 -24.68 57.36
N LYS A 18 -12.25 -25.07 56.24
CA LYS A 18 -11.71 -26.11 55.35
C LYS A 18 -10.38 -25.72 54.71
N LYS A 19 -10.20 -24.45 54.31
CA LYS A 19 -8.90 -23.98 53.79
C LYS A 19 -7.82 -23.98 54.88
N LYS A 20 -8.15 -23.52 56.09
CA LYS A 20 -7.24 -23.53 57.23
C LYS A 20 -6.87 -24.96 57.64
N GLU A 21 -7.80 -25.91 57.63
CA GLU A 21 -7.49 -27.31 57.91
C GLU A 21 -6.58 -27.94 56.83
N LEU A 22 -6.77 -27.58 55.56
CA LEU A 22 -5.89 -28.02 54.47
C LEU A 22 -4.49 -27.39 54.61
N GLU A 23 -4.40 -26.09 54.89
CA GLU A 23 -3.13 -25.40 55.13
C GLU A 23 -2.44 -25.90 56.41
N GLU A 24 -3.19 -26.20 57.47
CA GLU A 24 -2.68 -26.80 58.69
C GLU A 24 -2.22 -28.25 58.45
N ALA A 25 -2.92 -29.01 57.62
CA ALA A 25 -2.48 -30.33 57.17
C ALA A 25 -1.26 -30.26 56.24
N GLU A 26 -1.07 -29.16 55.50
CA GLU A 26 0.12 -28.88 54.68
C GLU A 26 1.30 -28.38 55.54
N THR A 27 1.04 -27.62 56.61
CA THR A 27 2.08 -27.16 57.55
C THR A 27 2.59 -28.29 58.45
N LYS A 28 1.75 -29.28 58.75
CA LYS A 28 2.16 -30.51 59.45
C LYS A 28 3.03 -31.36 58.50
N PRO A 29 4.26 -31.75 58.91
CA PRO A 29 5.16 -32.48 58.03
C PRO A 29 4.56 -33.84 57.66
N LYS A 30 4.33 -34.07 56.37
CA LYS A 30 3.80 -35.34 55.86
C LYS A 30 4.91 -36.38 55.77
N PHE A 31 4.95 -37.30 56.74
CA PHE A 31 5.88 -38.42 56.73
C PHE A 31 5.43 -39.50 55.74
N LEU A 32 5.93 -39.40 54.51
CA LEU A 32 5.79 -40.47 53.51
C LEU A 32 6.81 -41.57 53.76
N THR A 33 6.49 -42.81 53.40
CA THR A 33 7.44 -43.92 53.45
C THR A 33 8.55 -43.72 52.41
N ARG A 34 9.68 -44.43 52.57
CA ARG A 34 10.81 -44.33 51.63
C ARG A 34 10.40 -44.67 50.20
N ALA A 35 9.63 -45.75 50.01
CA ALA A 35 9.15 -46.17 48.69
C ALA A 35 8.23 -45.12 48.04
N GLU A 36 7.37 -44.47 48.82
CA GLU A 36 6.49 -43.40 48.33
C GLU A 36 7.27 -42.15 47.90
N ARG A 37 8.34 -41.80 48.63
CA ARG A 37 9.22 -40.68 48.26
C ARG A 37 9.99 -40.98 46.97
N GLU A 38 10.49 -42.21 46.81
CA GLU A 38 11.17 -42.65 45.60
C GLU A 38 10.22 -42.62 44.39
N ALA A 39 8.96 -43.07 44.54
CA ALA A 39 7.95 -43.00 43.50
C ALA A 39 7.60 -41.55 43.11
N LEU A 40 7.45 -40.64 44.08
CA LEU A 40 7.23 -39.22 43.80
C LEU A 40 8.44 -38.56 43.13
N ALA A 41 9.66 -38.94 43.51
CA ALA A 41 10.88 -38.44 42.89
C ALA A 41 10.99 -38.89 41.42
N LEU A 42 10.66 -40.14 41.11
CA LEU A 42 10.62 -40.64 39.73
C LEU A 42 9.55 -39.92 38.91
N LYS A 43 8.34 -39.76 39.43
CA LYS A 43 7.27 -39.03 38.74
C LYS A 43 7.67 -37.58 38.44
N LYS A 44 8.28 -36.89 39.42
CA LYS A 44 8.78 -35.52 39.23
C LYS A 44 9.91 -35.45 38.18
N ARG A 45 10.78 -36.45 38.14
CA ARG A 45 11.83 -36.57 37.12
C ARG A 45 11.24 -36.80 35.73
N GLU A 46 10.26 -37.67 35.60
CA GLU A 46 9.54 -37.92 34.34
C GLU A 46 8.85 -36.65 33.83
N GLU A 47 8.19 -35.89 34.71
CA GLU A 47 7.58 -34.60 34.37
C GLU A 47 8.62 -33.57 33.89
N GLN A 48 9.79 -33.50 34.53
CA GLN A 48 10.87 -32.62 34.08
C GLN A 48 11.42 -33.03 32.71
N VAL A 49 11.62 -34.34 32.48
CA VAL A 49 12.05 -34.87 31.17
C VAL A 49 11.00 -34.63 30.10
N ALA A 50 9.70 -34.79 30.43
CA ALA A 50 8.60 -34.50 29.52
C ALA A 50 8.58 -33.02 29.14
N LYS A 51 8.70 -32.09 30.10
CA LYS A 51 8.79 -30.65 29.83
C LYS A 51 9.99 -30.29 28.96
N GLN A 52 11.15 -30.91 29.19
CA GLN A 52 12.33 -30.71 28.34
C GLN A 52 12.09 -31.22 26.91
N ARG A 53 11.46 -32.39 26.75
CA ARG A 53 11.11 -32.94 25.43
C ARG A 53 10.06 -32.09 24.72
N GLU A 54 9.06 -31.56 25.42
CA GLU A 54 8.07 -30.64 24.88
C GLU A 54 8.72 -29.34 24.41
N ALA A 55 9.59 -28.74 25.23
CA ALA A 55 10.35 -27.55 24.83
C ALA A 55 11.20 -27.81 23.58
N GLN A 56 11.87 -28.97 23.50
CA GLN A 56 12.62 -29.37 22.30
C GLN A 56 11.71 -29.57 21.09
N LYS A 57 10.54 -30.21 21.25
CA LYS A 57 9.56 -30.39 20.16
C LYS A 57 9.04 -29.06 19.65
N VAL A 58 8.65 -28.14 20.54
CA VAL A 58 8.19 -26.80 20.18
C VAL A 58 9.29 -26.04 19.43
N LEU A 59 10.56 -26.16 19.85
CA LEU A 59 11.67 -25.53 19.17
C LEU A 59 11.90 -26.12 17.77
N LEU A 60 11.79 -27.44 17.62
CA LEU A 60 11.87 -28.11 16.31
C LEU A 60 10.70 -27.73 15.40
N GLU A 61 9.49 -27.60 15.92
CA GLU A 61 8.32 -27.15 15.17
C GLU A 61 8.48 -25.70 14.69
N LYS A 62 8.94 -24.80 15.56
CA LYS A 62 9.29 -23.42 15.18
C LYS A 62 10.36 -23.39 14.09
N ARG A 63 11.40 -24.21 14.20
CA ARG A 63 12.44 -24.34 13.17
C ARG A 63 11.87 -24.86 11.85
N LYS A 64 11.00 -25.88 11.90
CA LYS A 64 10.33 -26.43 10.70
C LYS A 64 9.45 -25.39 10.03
N ALA A 65 8.64 -24.67 10.80
CA ALA A 65 7.77 -23.61 10.30
C ALA A 65 8.60 -22.49 9.63
N PHE A 66 9.69 -22.06 10.25
CA PHE A 66 10.59 -21.06 9.67
C PHE A 66 11.21 -21.52 8.33
N ILE A 67 11.68 -22.77 8.26
CA ILE A 67 12.23 -23.33 7.02
C ILE A 67 11.13 -23.48 5.95
N GLN A 68 9.92 -23.87 6.33
CA GLN A 68 8.81 -24.01 5.40
C GLN A 68 8.38 -22.66 4.83
N ASP A 69 8.37 -21.61 5.65
CA ASP A 69 8.04 -20.25 5.21
C ASP A 69 9.12 -19.70 4.26
N ALA A 70 10.41 -19.90 4.58
CA ALA A 70 11.51 -19.56 3.68
C ALA A 70 11.40 -20.28 2.32
N LYS A 71 11.07 -21.59 2.32
CA LYS A 71 10.83 -22.35 1.08
C LYS A 71 9.62 -21.85 0.30
N ARG A 72 8.57 -21.40 0.99
CA ARG A 72 7.38 -20.83 0.35
C ARG A 72 7.73 -19.51 -0.33
N ALA A 73 8.48 -18.64 0.34
CA ALA A 73 8.94 -17.37 -0.19
C ALA A 73 9.89 -17.54 -1.38
N GLU A 74 10.81 -18.52 -1.32
CA GLU A 74 11.68 -18.87 -2.46
C GLU A 74 10.85 -19.31 -3.67
N LYS A 75 9.90 -20.23 -3.46
CA LYS A 75 9.02 -20.72 -4.54
C LYS A 75 8.18 -19.61 -5.16
N GLU A 76 7.77 -18.62 -4.38
CA GLU A 76 7.04 -17.45 -4.89
C GLU A 76 7.94 -16.57 -5.76
N ARG A 77 9.16 -16.29 -5.31
CA ARG A 77 10.16 -15.55 -6.12
C ARG A 77 10.48 -16.26 -7.43
N ASP A 78 10.59 -17.58 -7.43
CA ASP A 78 10.86 -18.34 -8.65
C ASP A 78 9.69 -18.27 -9.63
N ARG A 79 8.45 -18.34 -9.14
CA ARG A 79 7.25 -18.14 -9.97
C ARG A 79 7.18 -16.73 -10.55
N GLU A 80 7.55 -15.72 -9.76
CA GLU A 80 7.60 -14.33 -10.22
C GLU A 80 8.64 -14.15 -11.33
N ARG A 81 9.85 -14.70 -11.14
CA ARG A 81 10.91 -14.72 -12.18
C ARG A 81 10.46 -15.44 -13.44
N GLU A 82 9.76 -16.57 -13.31
CA GLU A 82 9.21 -17.30 -14.44
C GLU A 82 8.15 -16.49 -15.19
N LYS A 83 7.25 -15.84 -14.45
CA LYS A 83 6.23 -14.95 -15.02
C LYS A 83 6.87 -13.79 -15.76
N GLU A 84 7.86 -13.12 -15.16
CA GLU A 84 8.59 -12.03 -15.78
C GLU A 84 9.30 -12.49 -17.07
N ARG A 85 9.96 -13.65 -17.03
CA ARG A 85 10.59 -14.24 -18.22
C ARG A 85 9.56 -14.46 -19.33
N LYS A 86 8.41 -15.04 -19.00
CA LYS A 86 7.34 -15.30 -19.96
C LYS A 86 6.77 -14.02 -20.56
N ASP A 87 6.59 -12.99 -19.74
CA ASP A 87 6.09 -11.70 -20.20
C ASP A 87 7.11 -10.97 -21.10
N ARG A 88 8.40 -11.02 -20.77
CA ARG A 88 9.48 -10.54 -21.67
C ARG A 88 9.54 -11.32 -22.98
N GLU A 89 9.31 -12.63 -22.96
CA GLU A 89 9.25 -13.46 -24.18
C GLU A 89 8.07 -13.06 -25.06
N ARG A 90 6.88 -12.85 -24.47
CA ARG A 90 5.69 -12.35 -25.16
C ARG A 90 5.92 -10.97 -25.77
N GLU A 91 6.54 -10.06 -25.04
CA GLU A 91 6.85 -8.71 -25.53
C GLU A 91 7.77 -8.77 -26.76
N LYS A 92 8.82 -9.59 -26.71
CA LYS A 92 9.71 -9.81 -27.86
C LYS A 92 8.98 -10.38 -29.07
N ASP A 93 8.02 -11.29 -28.87
CA ASP A 93 7.20 -11.82 -29.96
C ASP A 93 6.28 -10.76 -30.57
N MET A 94 5.65 -9.93 -29.72
CA MET A 94 4.83 -8.81 -30.16
C MET A 94 5.66 -7.79 -30.96
N ASP A 95 6.88 -7.49 -30.53
CA ASP A 95 7.79 -6.60 -31.25
C ASP A 95 8.22 -7.17 -32.61
N ARG A 96 8.51 -8.48 -32.66
CA ARG A 96 8.80 -9.18 -33.93
C ARG A 96 7.60 -9.11 -34.87
N GLU A 97 6.39 -9.32 -34.37
CA GLU A 97 5.17 -9.23 -35.16
C GLU A 97 4.92 -7.80 -35.66
N ARG A 98 5.08 -6.79 -34.78
CA ARG A 98 5.00 -5.38 -35.15
C ARG A 98 6.01 -5.04 -36.24
N GLY A 99 7.24 -5.52 -36.12
CA GLY A 99 8.28 -5.37 -37.14
C GLY A 99 7.91 -6.02 -38.48
N ARG A 100 7.34 -7.23 -38.45
CA ARG A 100 6.83 -7.90 -39.67
C ARG A 100 5.70 -7.10 -40.31
N ARG A 101 4.75 -6.60 -39.51
CA ARG A 101 3.61 -5.81 -39.99
C ARG A 101 4.06 -4.48 -40.58
N SER A 102 5.01 -3.79 -39.95
CA SER A 102 5.61 -2.56 -40.48
C SER A 102 6.25 -2.80 -41.85
N ARG A 103 7.10 -3.82 -41.97
CA ARG A 103 7.74 -4.17 -43.26
C ARG A 103 6.72 -4.52 -44.35
N SER A 104 5.63 -5.21 -43.99
CA SER A 104 4.53 -5.49 -44.91
C SER A 104 3.86 -4.21 -45.39
N HIS A 105 3.54 -3.30 -44.46
CA HIS A 105 2.93 -2.01 -44.76
C HIS A 105 3.84 -1.12 -45.63
N ASP A 106 5.15 -1.10 -45.37
CA ASP A 106 6.13 -0.41 -46.20
C ASP A 106 6.17 -0.97 -47.64
N ARG A 107 6.15 -2.30 -47.77
CA ARG A 107 6.15 -2.98 -49.07
C ARG A 107 4.87 -2.65 -49.85
N GLU A 108 3.73 -2.67 -49.17
CA GLU A 108 2.44 -2.31 -49.75
C GLU A 108 2.40 -0.83 -50.14
N GLY A 109 2.88 0.07 -49.27
CA GLY A 109 3.02 1.50 -49.54
C GLY A 109 3.89 1.77 -50.77
N ARG A 110 5.02 1.06 -50.92
CA ARG A 110 5.86 1.13 -52.14
C ARG A 110 5.10 0.63 -53.37
N ARG A 111 4.33 -0.46 -53.27
CA ARG A 111 3.51 -1.01 -54.36
C ARG A 111 2.41 -0.04 -54.78
N SER A 112 1.74 0.59 -53.80
CA SER A 112 0.71 1.60 -54.01
C SER A 112 1.27 2.85 -54.67
N ARG A 113 2.41 3.38 -54.20
CA ARG A 113 3.12 4.49 -54.86
C ARG A 113 3.55 4.15 -56.29
N SER A 114 3.98 2.92 -56.56
CA SER A 114 4.31 2.46 -57.91
C SER A 114 3.08 2.41 -58.83
N ARG A 115 1.96 1.83 -58.34
CA ARG A 115 0.67 1.86 -59.04
C ARG A 115 0.21 3.28 -59.31
N GLU A 116 0.30 4.17 -58.33
CA GLU A 116 -0.07 5.57 -58.48
C GLU A 116 0.84 6.31 -59.48
N ARG A 117 2.15 6.08 -59.47
CA ARG A 117 3.06 6.60 -60.50
C ARG A 117 2.66 6.13 -61.90
N ARG A 118 2.27 4.86 -62.05
CA ARG A 118 1.80 4.29 -63.32
C ARG A 118 0.46 4.88 -63.75
N SER A 119 -0.47 5.06 -62.82
CA SER A 119 -1.76 5.74 -63.06
C SER A 119 -1.56 7.20 -63.42
N ARG A 120 -0.71 7.94 -62.70
CA ARG A 120 -0.34 9.33 -63.02
C ARG A 120 0.39 9.45 -64.36
N SER A 121 1.19 8.46 -64.78
CA SER A 121 1.80 8.43 -66.11
C SER A 121 0.75 8.23 -67.21
N ARG A 122 -0.18 7.28 -67.02
CA ARG A 122 -1.34 7.08 -67.89
C ARG A 122 -2.21 8.34 -67.95
N GLU A 123 -2.45 8.97 -66.81
CA GLU A 123 -3.25 10.17 -66.69
C GLU A 123 -2.52 11.42 -67.21
N ARG A 124 -1.18 11.51 -67.14
CA ARG A 124 -0.42 12.54 -67.88
C ARG A 124 -0.58 12.35 -69.39
N ARG A 125 -0.62 11.10 -69.87
CA ARG A 125 -0.89 10.78 -71.28
C ARG A 125 -2.33 11.16 -71.68
N SER A 126 -3.30 10.92 -70.81
CA SER A 126 -4.71 11.35 -71.01
C SER A 126 -4.90 12.86 -70.85
N ARG A 127 -4.25 13.50 -69.88
CA ARG A 127 -4.26 14.96 -69.66
C ARG A 127 -3.46 15.71 -70.71
N SER A 128 -2.49 15.10 -71.40
CA SER A 128 -1.90 15.69 -72.61
C SER A 128 -2.96 15.78 -73.72
N ARG A 129 -3.86 14.79 -73.81
CA ARG A 129 -5.03 14.83 -74.70
C ARG A 129 -6.12 15.80 -74.20
N GLU A 130 -6.28 15.96 -72.89
CA GLU A 130 -7.34 16.78 -72.28
C GLU A 130 -6.95 18.22 -71.93
N ARG A 131 -5.65 18.56 -71.81
CA ARG A 131 -5.13 19.95 -71.75
C ARG A 131 -5.36 20.70 -73.06
N ARG A 132 -5.57 19.97 -74.17
CA ARG A 132 -6.08 20.54 -75.43
C ARG A 132 -7.57 20.94 -75.33
N SER A 133 -8.29 20.47 -74.30
CA SER A 133 -9.74 20.67 -74.12
C SER A 133 -10.11 21.52 -72.88
N ARG A 134 -9.32 21.50 -71.80
CA ARG A 134 -9.62 22.21 -70.54
C ARG A 134 -8.93 23.57 -70.34
N SER A 135 -8.34 24.15 -71.40
CA SER A 135 -7.90 25.56 -71.38
C SER A 135 -9.06 26.57 -71.29
N ARG A 136 -10.32 26.10 -71.29
CA ARG A 136 -11.54 26.91 -71.12
C ARG A 136 -12.13 26.92 -69.71
N GLU A 137 -11.58 26.18 -68.75
CA GLU A 137 -12.26 25.95 -67.45
C GLU A 137 -11.31 26.09 -66.26
N ARG A 138 -10.61 27.22 -66.18
CA ARG A 138 -9.75 27.62 -65.06
C ARG A 138 -9.97 29.07 -64.63
N ARG A 139 -11.21 29.58 -64.78
CA ARG A 139 -11.61 30.89 -64.25
C ARG A 139 -12.72 30.79 -63.20
N SER A 140 -12.67 29.76 -62.35
CA SER A 140 -13.51 29.66 -61.15
C SER A 140 -12.70 29.04 -60.00
N ARG A 141 -11.88 29.89 -59.37
CA ARG A 141 -11.82 30.10 -57.91
C ARG A 141 -11.72 28.82 -57.07
N SER A 142 -10.59 28.43 -56.48
CA SER A 142 -9.55 29.20 -55.78
C SER A 142 -10.07 30.00 -54.55
N ARG A 143 -10.74 29.30 -53.64
CA ARG A 143 -11.03 29.58 -52.21
C ARG A 143 -11.76 28.31 -51.74
N GLU A 144 -11.41 27.49 -50.76
CA GLU A 144 -10.59 27.58 -49.57
C GLU A 144 -9.95 26.20 -49.31
N LYS A 145 -8.63 26.19 -49.33
CA LYS A 145 -7.78 25.15 -48.76
C LYS A 145 -7.67 25.53 -47.27
N ARG A 146 -8.31 24.80 -46.37
CA ARG A 146 -7.72 23.66 -45.66
C ARG A 146 -6.48 24.10 -44.86
N GLN A 147 -6.65 24.34 -43.56
CA GLN A 147 -5.70 24.02 -42.47
C GLN A 147 -6.08 24.78 -41.20
N GLU A 148 -6.80 24.13 -40.28
CA GLU A 148 -6.43 24.19 -38.87
C GLU A 148 -7.07 23.00 -38.16
N MET A 149 -6.22 22.06 -37.77
CA MET A 149 -6.54 20.96 -36.88
C MET A 149 -5.45 20.98 -35.81
N GLU A 150 -5.87 20.77 -34.56
CA GLU A 150 -5.13 20.06 -33.50
C GLU A 150 -4.31 20.89 -32.50
N LYS A 151 -4.82 20.98 -31.24
CA LYS A 151 -4.22 20.43 -29.98
C LYS A 151 -4.99 20.90 -28.73
N SER A 152 -5.45 19.95 -27.89
CA SER A 152 -4.98 19.62 -26.51
C SER A 152 -5.42 20.66 -25.47
N ASP A 153 -6.00 20.37 -24.30
CA ASP A 153 -5.54 19.55 -23.15
C ASP A 153 -6.74 19.39 -22.17
N TYR A 154 -7.03 18.20 -21.62
CA TYR A 154 -6.50 17.57 -20.40
C TYR A 154 -7.31 17.87 -19.11
N ASN A 155 -8.06 16.83 -18.69
CA ASN A 155 -8.26 16.33 -17.33
C ASN A 155 -8.27 17.33 -16.16
N GLY A 156 -9.47 17.60 -15.64
CA GLY A 156 -9.66 18.20 -14.31
C GLY A 156 -9.76 17.10 -13.26
N GLU A 157 -8.67 16.86 -12.53
CA GLU A 157 -8.62 16.00 -11.34
C GLU A 157 -8.35 16.84 -10.08
N THR A 158 -9.39 16.88 -9.23
CA THR A 158 -9.38 16.90 -7.76
C THR A 158 -8.17 17.51 -7.03
N LYS A 159 -8.39 18.74 -6.55
CA LYS A 159 -7.48 19.48 -5.66
C LYS A 159 -7.77 19.24 -4.16
N ASP A 160 -8.89 18.60 -3.82
CA ASP A 160 -9.40 18.47 -2.43
C ASP A 160 -8.71 17.41 -1.55
N GLU A 161 -8.00 16.43 -2.13
CA GLU A 161 -7.44 15.32 -1.32
C GLU A 161 -6.08 15.65 -0.68
N ARG A 162 -5.33 16.62 -1.21
CA ARG A 162 -3.99 16.97 -0.65
C ARG A 162 -4.04 17.86 0.59
N GLU A 163 -5.20 18.45 0.89
CA GLU A 163 -5.38 19.29 2.07
C GLU A 163 -5.59 18.44 3.33
N THR A 164 -6.17 17.24 3.22
CA THR A 164 -6.51 16.42 4.39
C THR A 164 -5.30 15.82 5.11
N ASP A 165 -4.23 15.51 4.37
CA ASP A 165 -3.05 14.84 4.94
C ASP A 165 -2.21 15.79 5.82
N LYS A 166 -2.09 17.06 5.43
CA LYS A 166 -1.32 18.06 6.18
C LYS A 166 -1.99 18.41 7.51
N ASP A 167 -3.31 18.46 7.54
CA ASP A 167 -4.10 18.73 8.73
C ASP A 167 -4.02 17.57 9.73
N LEU A 168 -4.02 16.32 9.23
CA LEU A 168 -3.79 15.12 10.04
C LEU A 168 -2.38 15.07 10.63
N GLU A 169 -1.35 15.50 9.90
CA GLU A 169 0.02 15.57 10.41
C GLU A 169 0.16 16.60 11.55
N LYS A 170 -0.39 17.79 11.38
CA LYS A 170 -0.41 18.84 12.42
C LYS A 170 -1.16 18.40 13.67
N LEU A 171 -2.31 17.73 13.52
CA LEU A 171 -3.07 17.15 14.63
C LEU A 171 -2.22 16.12 15.39
N ASN A 172 -1.57 15.20 14.68
CA ASN A 172 -0.71 14.20 15.29
C ASN A 172 0.51 14.81 15.98
N GLU A 173 1.07 15.88 15.43
CA GLU A 173 2.15 16.62 16.08
C GLU A 173 1.68 17.29 17.37
N ALA A 174 0.51 17.93 17.38
CA ALA A 174 -0.08 18.49 18.60
C ALA A 174 -0.33 17.42 19.68
N ILE A 175 -0.82 16.23 19.29
CA ILE A 175 -1.00 15.08 20.20
C ILE A 175 0.37 14.62 20.74
N ARG A 176 1.37 14.44 19.88
CA ARG A 176 2.72 14.05 20.29
C ARG A 176 3.34 15.08 21.23
N GLN A 177 3.22 16.37 20.95
CA GLN A 177 3.74 17.43 21.82
C GLN A 177 3.06 17.46 23.19
N ARG A 178 1.73 17.24 23.24
CA ARG A 178 0.93 17.23 24.47
C ARG A 178 1.24 16.03 25.37
N TYR A 179 1.37 14.83 24.80
CA TYR A 179 1.48 13.58 25.56
C TYR A 179 2.89 13.00 25.65
N LEU A 180 3.71 13.18 24.62
CA LEU A 180 5.08 12.67 24.58
C LEU A 180 6.11 13.72 25.06
N GLY A 181 5.67 14.97 25.28
CA GLY A 181 6.51 16.07 25.74
C GLY A 181 7.49 16.52 24.66
N GLY A 182 7.07 17.50 23.85
CA GLY A 182 7.93 18.10 22.83
C GLY A 182 9.10 18.89 23.43
N GLN A 183 10.21 18.98 22.70
CA GLN A 183 11.27 19.95 22.96
C GLN A 183 10.63 21.36 22.92
N ARG A 184 10.50 22.02 24.08
CA ARG A 184 9.96 23.39 24.12
C ARG A 184 10.82 24.29 23.26
N GLU A 185 10.27 24.79 22.16
CA GLU A 185 10.98 25.76 21.34
C GLU A 185 11.30 26.99 22.20
N LYS A 186 12.60 27.25 22.34
CA LYS A 186 13.07 28.47 23.01
C LYS A 186 12.59 29.63 22.15
N ARG A 187 11.71 30.48 22.72
CA ARG A 187 11.18 31.67 22.05
C ARG A 187 12.33 32.39 21.34
N LYS A 188 12.27 32.46 20.01
CA LYS A 188 13.26 33.21 19.23
C LYS A 188 13.14 34.67 19.67
N ARG A 189 14.24 35.25 20.20
CA ARG A 189 14.29 36.69 20.50
C ARG A 189 13.91 37.44 19.23
N GLY A 190 12.98 38.38 19.36
CA GLY A 190 12.45 39.16 18.25
C GLY A 190 13.56 39.73 17.37
N ARG A 191 13.28 39.82 16.07
CA ARG A 191 14.24 40.33 15.07
C ARG A 191 14.73 41.70 15.54
N ARG A 192 16.06 41.85 15.63
CA ARG A 192 16.71 43.15 15.89
C ARG A 192 16.20 44.11 14.83
N LEU A 193 15.57 45.20 15.28
CA LEU A 193 14.85 46.14 14.43
C LEU A 193 15.83 46.73 13.40
N HIS A 194 15.78 46.26 12.16
CA HIS A 194 16.44 46.94 11.05
C HIS A 194 15.51 48.12 10.71
N GLU A 195 16.02 49.32 10.96
CA GLU A 195 15.48 50.61 10.48
C GLU A 195 13.96 50.75 10.52
N ARG A 196 13.41 51.06 11.70
CA ARG A 196 12.12 51.75 11.98
C ARG A 196 11.17 51.97 10.78
N LYS A 197 10.82 50.91 10.05
CA LYS A 197 9.75 50.89 9.07
C LYS A 197 8.54 50.56 9.92
N PHE A 198 7.66 51.53 10.12
CA PHE A 198 6.36 51.26 10.70
C PHE A 198 5.60 50.40 9.70
N ILE A 199 5.54 49.10 9.95
CA ILE A 199 4.68 48.18 9.22
C ILE A 199 3.33 48.26 9.94
N PHE A 200 2.36 48.90 9.29
CA PHE A 200 1.01 49.08 9.84
C PHE A 200 0.09 47.90 9.47
N ASP A 201 0.56 47.00 8.61
CA ASP A 201 -0.12 45.76 8.24
C ASP A 201 0.29 44.62 9.20
N TRP A 202 -0.66 43.74 9.49
CA TRP A 202 -0.40 42.51 10.22
C TRP A 202 0.37 41.52 9.33
N ASP A 203 1.35 40.81 9.89
CA ASP A 203 2.05 39.75 9.17
C ASP A 203 1.19 38.49 9.11
N ALA A 204 1.19 37.79 7.97
CA ALA A 204 0.41 36.56 7.81
C ALA A 204 0.91 35.42 8.74
N GLY A 205 2.16 35.51 9.22
CA GLY A 205 2.70 34.59 10.22
C GLY A 205 2.16 34.80 11.64
N GLU A 206 1.44 35.90 11.88
CA GLU A 206 0.80 36.20 13.18
C GLU A 206 -0.68 35.77 13.20
N ASP A 207 -1.19 35.20 12.11
CA ASP A 207 -2.55 34.66 12.02
C ASP A 207 -2.68 33.33 12.77
N THR A 208 -3.50 33.32 13.82
CA THR A 208 -3.81 32.12 14.62
C THR A 208 -5.18 31.52 14.30
N SER A 209 -5.87 32.00 13.27
CA SER A 209 -7.23 31.54 12.90
C SER A 209 -7.23 30.18 12.17
N SER A 210 -6.08 29.75 11.63
CA SER A 210 -5.97 28.47 10.91
C SER A 210 -5.89 27.28 11.87
N ASP A 211 -7.01 26.57 12.06
CA ASP A 211 -7.06 25.30 12.80
C ASP A 211 -6.75 24.10 11.87
N TYR A 212 -6.20 23.02 12.44
CA TYR A 212 -5.97 21.73 11.77
C TYR A 212 -7.19 20.80 11.84
N ASN A 213 -8.18 21.11 12.69
CA ASN A 213 -9.42 20.36 12.81
C ASN A 213 -10.53 21.07 12.03
N LYS A 214 -11.08 20.37 11.02
CA LYS A 214 -12.15 20.84 10.13
C LYS A 214 -13.39 21.37 10.87
N LEU A 215 -13.66 20.87 12.07
CA LEU A 215 -14.78 21.34 12.90
C LEU A 215 -14.62 22.79 13.38
N TYR A 216 -13.38 23.25 13.53
CA TYR A 216 -13.07 24.62 13.95
C TYR A 216 -12.74 25.55 12.76
N GLN A 217 -12.49 24.99 11.57
CA GLN A 217 -12.31 25.77 10.33
C GLN A 217 -13.65 26.39 9.84
N ASN A 218 -14.78 25.73 10.07
CA ASN A 218 -16.11 26.17 9.61
C ASN A 218 -16.95 26.82 10.72
N GLY A 219 -16.32 27.22 11.83
CA GLY A 219 -16.98 27.57 13.08
C GLY A 219 -16.66 28.95 13.61
N MET A 220 -16.84 29.99 12.79
CA MET A 220 -17.21 31.36 13.18
C MET A 220 -17.66 32.16 11.97
#